data_AF-A0A3A4NS77-F1
#
_entry.id   AF-A0A3A4NS77-F1
#
_cell.length_a   1.000
_cell.length_b   1.000
_cell.length_c   1.000
_cell.angle_alpha   90.00
_cell.angle_beta   90.00
_cell.angle_gamma   90.00
#
_symmetry.space_group_name_H-M   'P 1'
#
loop_
_entity.id
_entity.type
_entity.pdbx_description
1 polymer ?
#
loop_
_entity_poly.entity_id
_entity_poly.type
_entity_poly.pdbx_seq_one_letter_code
_entity_poly.pdbx_strand_id
1 'polypeptide(L)'
;MTKLFNFFSNCLIGSVAVLLMFSSCGMPSGEVYVSDIEELNVLKPGWKEMIRDLSVDGNSLIIGEKWYSKGLGVHANSEISFQTPKGYTHFVAEVGIDDEIPEENPASVIFIVEGDGAVLYESPILKADMPPRRIHVNVEGISELKLIVDEADNGTNSDHADWGNARLVKR
;
A
#
# COMPACT_ATOMS: atom_id res chain seq x y z
N MET A 1 7.80 -74.94 22.97
CA MET A 1 6.42 -75.39 22.75
C MET A 1 5.61 -75.01 23.99
N THR A 2 4.79 -73.97 23.91
CA THR A 2 3.52 -73.71 24.65
C THR A 2 3.17 -72.22 24.43
N LYS A 3 1.94 -71.98 23.94
CA LYS A 3 1.31 -70.68 23.65
C LYS A 3 0.95 -69.93 24.95
N LEU A 4 0.75 -68.60 24.92
CA LEU A 4 -0.59 -67.99 25.05
C LEU A 4 -0.55 -66.44 24.94
N PHE A 5 -1.53 -65.93 24.19
CA PHE A 5 -2.05 -64.57 24.01
C PHE A 5 -2.51 -63.95 25.38
N ASN A 6 -2.75 -62.64 25.61
CA ASN A 6 -3.55 -61.67 24.85
C ASN A 6 -3.60 -60.23 25.46
N PHE A 7 -3.96 -59.26 24.60
CA PHE A 7 -4.63 -57.94 24.79
C PHE A 7 -3.98 -56.76 25.54
N PHE A 8 -3.80 -55.63 24.82
CA PHE A 8 -4.50 -54.32 24.93
C PHE A 8 -3.71 -53.29 24.07
N SER A 9 -4.22 -52.87 22.91
CA SER A 9 -5.03 -51.65 22.66
C SER A 9 -4.21 -50.39 22.32
N ASN A 10 -4.39 -49.94 21.08
CA ASN A 10 -4.35 -48.57 20.54
C ASN A 10 -3.41 -47.51 21.12
N CYS A 11 -2.52 -46.99 20.26
CA CYS A 11 -2.57 -45.57 19.86
C CYS A 11 -1.62 -45.35 18.66
N LEU A 12 -2.16 -45.33 17.43
CA LEU A 12 -1.45 -44.70 16.32
C LEU A 12 -1.46 -43.19 16.58
N ILE A 13 -0.33 -42.64 17.00
CA ILE A 13 -0.08 -41.20 16.92
C ILE A 13 0.19 -40.93 15.44
N GLY A 14 -0.89 -40.66 14.68
CA GLY A 14 -0.76 -40.05 13.36
C GLY A 14 -0.18 -38.66 13.55
N SER A 15 1.11 -38.49 13.30
CA SER A 15 1.70 -37.17 13.09
C SER A 15 0.99 -36.55 11.90
N VAL A 16 0.07 -35.63 12.17
CA VAL A 16 -0.43 -34.69 11.17
C VAL A 16 0.75 -33.80 10.82
N ALA A 17 1.45 -34.13 9.74
CA ALA A 17 2.35 -33.19 9.11
C ALA A 17 1.48 -32.03 8.61
N VAL A 18 1.50 -30.92 9.35
CA VAL A 18 0.98 -29.64 8.85
C VAL A 18 1.93 -29.25 7.72
N LEU A 19 1.59 -29.68 6.51
CA LEU A 19 2.25 -29.24 5.30
C LEU A 19 1.80 -27.79 5.10
N LEU A 20 2.55 -26.85 5.66
CA LEU A 20 2.46 -25.44 5.33
C LEU A 20 2.78 -25.33 3.83
N MET A 21 1.73 -25.35 3.02
CA MET A 21 1.80 -24.91 1.64
C MET A 21 2.15 -23.43 1.71
N PHE A 22 3.44 -23.12 1.65
CA PHE A 22 3.87 -21.81 1.20
C PHE A 22 3.36 -21.70 -0.24
N SER A 23 2.17 -21.12 -0.40
CA SER A 23 1.71 -20.67 -1.70
C SER A 23 2.81 -19.78 -2.25
N SER A 24 3.57 -20.30 -3.22
CA SER A 24 4.38 -19.46 -4.09
C SER A 24 3.39 -18.74 -5.00
N CYS A 25 2.67 -17.77 -4.44
CA CYS A 25 2.03 -16.73 -5.22
C CYS A 25 3.17 -16.10 -6.01
N GLY A 26 3.11 -16.20 -7.33
CA GLY A 26 4.23 -15.89 -8.20
C GLY A 26 4.83 -14.53 -7.84
N MET A 27 6.14 -14.47 -7.63
CA MET A 27 6.81 -13.17 -7.49
C MET A 27 6.50 -12.37 -8.77
N PRO A 28 5.81 -11.22 -8.67
CA PRO A 28 5.48 -10.45 -9.84
C PRO A 28 6.77 -9.90 -10.47
N SER A 29 6.64 -9.54 -11.74
CA SER A 29 7.68 -9.06 -12.65
C SER A 29 8.50 -7.90 -12.07
N GLY A 30 9.55 -8.15 -11.28
CA GLY A 30 10.47 -7.12 -10.79
C GLY A 30 9.86 -5.96 -9.99
N GLU A 31 8.54 -5.92 -9.81
CA GLU A 31 7.77 -4.88 -9.16
C GLU A 31 6.60 -5.49 -8.38
N VAL A 32 6.18 -4.80 -7.32
CA VAL A 32 4.96 -5.14 -6.56
C VAL A 32 4.19 -3.85 -6.28
N TYR A 33 2.91 -3.83 -6.62
CA TYR A 33 2.03 -2.71 -6.34
C TYR A 33 1.69 -2.68 -4.86
N VAL A 34 1.65 -1.49 -4.26
CA VAL A 34 1.27 -1.33 -2.86
C VAL A 34 -0.17 -1.79 -2.63
N SER A 35 -1.05 -1.56 -3.61
CA SER A 35 -2.43 -2.03 -3.58
C SER A 35 -2.58 -3.55 -3.63
N ASP A 36 -1.53 -4.31 -3.95
CA ASP A 36 -1.51 -5.78 -3.91
C ASP A 36 -0.87 -6.34 -2.62
N ILE A 37 -0.31 -5.49 -1.75
CA ILE A 37 0.25 -5.93 -0.47
C ILE A 37 -0.91 -6.30 0.47
N GLU A 38 -0.95 -7.55 0.93
CA GLU A 38 -2.04 -8.06 1.78
C GLU A 38 -2.14 -7.28 3.10
N GLU A 39 -1.01 -7.08 3.77
CA GLU A 39 -0.94 -6.42 5.08
C GLU A 39 -0.58 -4.93 4.93
N LEU A 40 -1.60 -4.11 4.67
CA LEU A 40 -1.51 -2.66 4.84
C LEU A 40 -2.06 -2.27 6.22
N ASN A 41 -1.29 -1.49 6.97
CA ASN A 41 -1.68 -0.98 8.27
C ASN A 41 -2.08 0.49 8.15
N VAL A 42 -3.39 0.75 8.17
CA VAL A 42 -3.97 2.10 8.10
C VAL A 42 -3.93 2.72 9.50
N LEU A 43 -2.98 3.64 9.72
CA LEU A 43 -2.77 4.32 10.99
C LEU A 43 -3.75 5.50 11.15
N LYS A 44 -4.01 6.21 10.05
CA LYS A 44 -5.01 7.27 9.95
C LYS A 44 -5.79 7.08 8.64
N PRO A 45 -7.10 6.77 8.70
CA PRO A 45 -7.87 6.57 7.48
C PRO A 45 -8.14 7.88 6.73
N GLY A 46 -8.19 9.02 7.43
CA GLY A 46 -8.73 10.27 6.89
C GLY A 46 -10.23 10.35 7.11
N TRP A 47 -10.96 11.00 6.19
CA TRP A 47 -12.43 11.07 6.25
C TRP A 47 -13.12 9.73 5.94
N LYS A 48 -12.53 8.94 5.06
CA LYS A 48 -13.03 7.62 4.62
C LYS A 48 -11.91 6.59 4.63
N GLU A 49 -12.26 5.31 4.61
CA GLU A 49 -11.27 4.25 4.46
C GLU A 49 -10.58 4.34 3.10
N MET A 50 -9.27 4.07 3.08
CA MET A 50 -8.50 3.91 1.85
C MET A 50 -9.15 2.83 0.97
N ILE A 51 -9.17 3.08 -0.35
CA ILE A 51 -9.62 2.11 -1.35
C ILE A 51 -8.46 1.70 -2.24
N ARG A 52 -8.40 0.41 -2.58
CA ARG A 52 -7.38 -0.16 -3.48
C ARG A 52 -7.87 -0.04 -4.93
N ASP A 53 -7.00 0.44 -5.80
CA ASP A 53 -7.20 0.55 -7.26
C ASP A 53 -8.43 1.38 -7.69
N LEU A 54 -8.97 2.20 -6.78
CA LEU A 54 -10.07 3.13 -7.00
C LEU A 54 -9.83 4.39 -6.14
N SER A 55 -10.45 5.51 -6.52
CA SER A 55 -10.48 6.74 -5.72
C SER A 55 -11.18 6.50 -4.38
N VAL A 56 -11.08 7.45 -3.46
CA VAL A 56 -11.71 7.33 -2.13
C VAL A 56 -13.25 7.34 -2.17
N ASP A 57 -13.85 7.82 -3.26
CA ASP A 57 -15.29 7.70 -3.52
C ASP A 57 -15.67 6.44 -4.34
N GLY A 58 -14.69 5.62 -4.73
CA GLY A 58 -14.89 4.37 -5.46
C GLY A 58 -14.94 4.54 -6.98
N ASN A 59 -14.45 5.67 -7.51
CA ASN A 59 -14.32 5.92 -8.94
C ASN A 59 -12.97 5.40 -9.46
N SER A 60 -12.70 5.58 -10.75
CA SER A 60 -11.38 5.29 -11.31
C SER A 60 -10.34 6.27 -10.77
N LEU A 61 -9.13 5.80 -10.46
CA LEU A 61 -7.99 6.66 -10.09
C LEU A 61 -7.58 7.52 -11.28
N ILE A 62 -7.75 8.83 -11.19
CA ILE A 62 -7.41 9.77 -12.26
C ILE A 62 -6.75 11.00 -11.64
N ILE A 63 -5.56 11.36 -12.14
CA ILE A 63 -4.83 12.57 -11.70
C ILE A 63 -4.39 13.35 -12.93
N GLY A 64 -4.82 14.59 -13.07
CA GLY A 64 -4.49 15.46 -14.20
C GLY A 64 -4.78 14.79 -15.54
N GLU A 65 -6.01 14.28 -15.70
CA GLU A 65 -6.56 13.53 -16.83
C GLU A 65 -5.90 12.17 -17.10
N LYS A 66 -4.96 11.74 -16.25
CA LYS A 66 -4.25 10.46 -16.44
C LYS A 66 -4.84 9.37 -15.57
N TRP A 67 -5.30 8.30 -16.22
CA TRP A 67 -5.85 7.12 -15.58
C TRP A 67 -4.78 6.16 -15.04
N TYR A 68 -5.07 5.55 -13.88
CA TYR A 68 -4.25 4.50 -13.26
C TYR A 68 -5.07 3.24 -12.98
N SER A 69 -4.59 2.08 -13.47
CA SER A 69 -5.19 0.78 -13.16
C SER A 69 -4.88 0.28 -11.76
N LYS A 70 -3.85 0.84 -11.13
CA LYS A 70 -3.31 0.40 -9.85
C LYS A 70 -2.95 1.60 -9.00
N GLY A 71 -3.22 1.53 -7.71
CA GLY A 71 -2.89 2.60 -6.76
C GLY A 71 -3.74 2.55 -5.50
N LEU A 72 -3.66 3.60 -4.71
CA LEU A 72 -4.48 3.78 -3.51
C LEU A 72 -5.19 5.13 -3.59
N GLY A 73 -6.50 5.12 -3.44
CA GLY A 73 -7.30 6.33 -3.23
C GLY A 73 -7.48 6.58 -1.74
N VAL A 74 -7.21 7.81 -1.29
CA VAL A 74 -7.28 8.21 0.12
C VAL A 74 -7.89 9.60 0.26
N HIS A 75 -8.11 10.01 1.52
CA HIS A 75 -8.49 11.38 1.86
C HIS A 75 -7.54 11.92 2.93
N ALA A 76 -7.02 13.14 2.79
CA ALA A 76 -6.14 13.73 3.81
C ALA A 76 -6.90 14.00 5.13
N ASN A 77 -6.29 13.92 6.33
CA ASN A 77 -4.97 13.37 6.64
C ASN A 77 -5.00 11.84 6.62
N SER A 78 -4.12 11.21 5.84
CA SER A 78 -4.03 9.75 5.72
C SER A 78 -2.62 9.25 6.03
N GLU A 79 -2.52 8.12 6.74
CA GLU A 79 -1.26 7.44 7.03
C GLU A 79 -1.42 5.94 6.86
N ILE A 80 -0.66 5.37 5.92
CA ILE A 80 -0.68 3.94 5.60
C ILE A 80 0.75 3.42 5.71
N SER A 81 0.96 2.38 6.51
CA SER A 81 2.27 1.74 6.69
C SER A 81 2.24 0.30 6.20
N PHE A 82 3.38 -0.20 5.73
CA PHE A 82 3.57 -1.59 5.38
C PHE A 82 5.04 -1.99 5.48
N GLN A 83 5.27 -3.30 5.69
CA GLN A 83 6.61 -3.86 5.69
C GLN A 83 7.14 -3.92 4.27
N THR A 84 8.33 -3.37 4.05
CA THR A 84 9.00 -3.39 2.74
C THR A 84 9.47 -4.80 2.46
N PRO A 85 8.96 -5.47 1.41
CA PRO A 85 9.40 -6.81 1.08
C PRO A 85 10.90 -6.79 0.72
N LYS A 86 11.61 -7.86 1.08
CA LYS A 86 13.06 -7.94 0.86
C LYS A 86 13.41 -7.91 -0.63
N GLY A 87 14.51 -7.23 -0.97
CA GLY A 87 15.08 -7.19 -2.31
C GLY A 87 14.49 -6.12 -3.24
N TYR A 88 13.53 -5.32 -2.77
CA TYR A 88 13.11 -4.09 -3.45
C TYR A 88 14.02 -2.94 -3.04
N THR A 89 14.33 -2.05 -3.98
CA THR A 89 15.30 -0.96 -3.77
C THR A 89 14.70 0.41 -3.98
N HIS A 90 13.58 0.53 -4.69
CA HIS A 90 12.95 1.82 -4.93
C HIS A 90 11.45 1.75 -4.75
N PHE A 91 10.88 2.80 -4.20
CA PHE A 91 9.46 3.10 -4.26
C PHE A 91 9.20 4.11 -5.39
N VAL A 92 8.16 3.86 -6.19
CA VAL A 92 7.77 4.68 -7.34
C VAL A 92 6.26 4.89 -7.30
N ALA A 93 5.82 6.13 -7.51
CA ALA A 93 4.42 6.50 -7.64
C ALA A 93 4.25 7.76 -8.50
N GLU A 94 3.04 8.05 -8.91
CA GLU A 94 2.60 9.35 -9.41
C GLU A 94 1.45 9.82 -8.54
N VAL A 95 1.57 11.01 -7.95
CA VAL A 95 0.68 11.49 -6.90
C VAL A 95 0.02 12.81 -7.26
N GLY A 96 -1.15 13.05 -6.69
CA GLY A 96 -1.90 14.29 -6.87
C GLY A 96 -3.30 14.18 -6.29
N ILE A 97 -4.08 15.24 -6.46
CA ILE A 97 -5.51 15.26 -6.13
C ILE A 97 -6.24 14.48 -7.22
N ASP A 98 -7.24 13.68 -6.85
CA ASP A 98 -8.05 12.93 -7.81
C ASP A 98 -8.97 13.88 -8.59
N ASP A 99 -9.12 13.65 -9.89
CA ASP A 99 -9.90 14.48 -10.82
C ASP A 99 -11.43 14.47 -10.54
N GLU A 100 -11.91 13.62 -9.62
CA GLU A 100 -13.27 13.72 -9.10
C GLU A 100 -13.49 15.03 -8.31
N ILE A 101 -12.41 15.67 -7.89
CA ILE A 101 -12.42 17.00 -7.31
C ILE A 101 -12.33 18.06 -8.42
N PRO A 102 -13.31 18.97 -8.54
CA PRO A 102 -13.24 20.05 -9.52
C PRO A 102 -11.99 20.91 -9.35
N GLU A 103 -11.37 21.32 -10.46
CA GLU A 103 -10.13 22.13 -10.45
C GLU A 103 -10.25 23.45 -9.68
N GLU A 104 -11.45 24.04 -9.61
CA GLU A 104 -11.73 25.26 -8.85
C GLU A 104 -11.81 25.03 -7.33
N ASN A 105 -11.81 23.78 -6.87
CA ASN A 105 -11.86 23.45 -5.46
C ASN A 105 -10.55 23.88 -4.79
N PRO A 106 -10.60 24.46 -3.57
CA PRO A 106 -9.39 24.86 -2.88
C PRO A 106 -8.53 23.70 -2.37
N ALA A 107 -8.91 22.43 -2.57
CA ALA A 107 -8.22 21.23 -2.10
C ALA A 107 -6.69 21.30 -2.28
N SER A 108 -5.97 20.90 -1.23
CA SER A 108 -4.50 20.98 -1.24
C SER A 108 -3.87 19.95 -0.31
N VAL A 109 -2.82 19.28 -0.80
CA VAL A 109 -2.20 18.18 -0.07
C VAL A 109 -0.68 18.18 -0.21
N ILE A 110 -0.01 17.57 0.77
CA ILE A 110 1.40 17.22 0.71
C ILE A 110 1.54 15.70 0.82
N PHE A 111 2.31 15.11 -0.10
CA PHE A 111 2.64 13.69 -0.10
C PHE A 111 4.01 13.46 0.53
N ILE A 112 4.06 12.60 1.54
CA ILE A 112 5.30 12.25 2.26
C ILE A 112 5.51 10.74 2.19
N VAL A 113 6.76 10.34 1.96
CA VAL A 113 7.22 8.96 2.08
C VAL A 113 8.21 8.91 3.24
N GLU A 114 7.89 8.16 4.28
CA GLU A 114 8.81 7.86 5.38
C GLU A 114 9.31 6.42 5.28
N GLY A 115 10.57 6.21 5.67
CA GLY A 115 11.17 4.89 5.84
C GLY A 115 11.81 4.79 7.21
N ASP A 116 11.43 3.78 7.99
CA ASP A 116 11.91 3.52 9.36
C ASP A 116 11.87 4.79 10.27
N GLY A 117 10.84 5.63 10.08
CA GLY A 117 10.61 6.86 10.84
C GLY A 117 11.38 8.10 10.35
N ALA A 118 12.11 8.01 9.24
CA ALA A 118 12.76 9.16 8.59
C ALA A 118 12.05 9.55 7.29
N VAL A 119 11.84 10.84 7.07
CA VAL A 119 11.31 11.37 5.80
C VAL A 119 12.32 11.13 4.69
N LEU A 120 11.92 10.35 3.68
CA LEU A 120 12.71 10.07 2.49
C LEU A 120 12.32 10.99 1.32
N TYR A 121 11.07 11.45 1.30
CA TYR A 121 10.54 12.37 0.31
C TYR A 121 9.36 13.16 0.87
N GLU A 122 9.26 14.42 0.43
CA GLU A 122 8.13 15.31 0.67
C GLU A 122 7.86 16.09 -0.64
N SER A 123 6.60 16.15 -1.06
CA SER A 123 6.20 16.95 -2.23
C SER A 123 6.09 18.43 -1.88
N PRO A 124 6.11 19.35 -2.87
CA PRO A 124 5.47 20.65 -2.65
C PRO A 124 3.95 20.45 -2.42
N ILE A 125 3.26 21.52 -2.03
CA ILE A 125 1.79 21.55 -2.00
C ILE A 125 1.27 21.27 -3.42
N LEU A 126 0.42 20.26 -3.54
CA LEU A 126 -0.28 19.90 -4.78
C LEU A 126 -1.74 20.36 -4.69
N LYS A 127 -2.32 20.76 -5.82
CA LYS A 127 -3.68 21.27 -5.95
C LYS A 127 -4.43 20.52 -7.05
N ALA A 128 -5.75 20.73 -7.12
CA ALA A 128 -6.64 20.02 -8.05
C ALA A 128 -6.31 20.26 -9.53
N ASP A 129 -5.80 21.44 -9.88
CA ASP A 129 -5.43 21.82 -11.25
C ASP A 129 -4.02 21.37 -11.69
N MET A 130 -3.30 20.63 -10.82
CA MET A 130 -1.92 20.25 -11.09
C MET A 130 -1.79 18.89 -11.76
N PRO A 131 -0.83 18.72 -12.68
CA PRO A 131 -0.55 17.42 -13.27
C PRO A 131 0.05 16.46 -12.22
N PRO A 132 -0.01 15.13 -12.46
CA PRO A 132 0.54 14.15 -11.55
C PRO A 132 2.03 14.35 -11.30
N ARG A 133 2.42 14.28 -10.03
CA ARG A 133 3.79 14.43 -9.57
C ARG A 133 4.44 13.06 -9.40
N ARG A 134 5.49 12.80 -10.17
CA ARG A 134 6.26 11.55 -10.02
C ARG A 134 7.11 11.54 -8.75
N ILE A 135 7.04 10.43 -8.03
CA ILE A 135 7.89 10.06 -6.89
C ILE A 135 8.79 8.90 -7.30
N HIS A 136 10.07 8.97 -6.92
CA HIS A 136 11.03 7.89 -7.10
C HIS A 136 12.10 7.97 -6.01
N VAL A 137 12.03 7.06 -5.04
CA VAL A 137 12.77 7.16 -3.78
C VAL A 137 13.52 5.84 -3.53
N ASN A 138 14.77 5.92 -3.07
CA ASN A 138 15.53 4.74 -2.65
C ASN A 138 15.01 4.26 -1.29
N VAL A 139 14.68 2.96 -1.22
CA VAL A 139 14.16 2.29 -0.02
C VAL A 139 14.99 1.04 0.31
N GLU A 140 16.19 0.92 -0.27
CA GLU A 140 17.11 -0.17 0.02
C GLU A 140 17.48 -0.18 1.50
N GLY A 141 17.23 -1.31 2.17
CA GLY A 141 17.50 -1.49 3.59
C GLY A 141 16.41 -0.94 4.52
N ILE A 142 15.38 -0.28 4.00
CA ILE A 142 14.23 0.18 4.78
C ILE A 142 13.35 -1.01 5.14
N SER A 143 12.96 -1.12 6.41
CA SER A 143 12.13 -2.23 6.90
C SER A 143 10.65 -1.92 6.81
N GLU A 144 10.25 -0.71 7.19
CA GLU A 144 8.88 -0.22 7.13
C GLU A 144 8.81 1.07 6.30
N LEU A 145 7.88 1.10 5.34
CA LEU A 145 7.52 2.32 4.63
C LEU A 145 6.18 2.84 5.14
N LYS A 146 6.06 4.16 5.21
CA LYS A 146 4.80 4.86 5.46
C LYS A 146 4.52 5.86 4.36
N LEU A 147 3.32 5.79 3.80
CA LEU A 147 2.76 6.70 2.83
C LEU A 147 1.80 7.63 3.56
N ILE A 148 2.05 8.93 3.47
CA ILE A 148 1.31 9.95 4.20
C ILE A 148 0.77 10.99 3.23
N VAL A 149 -0.48 11.38 3.41
CA VAL A 149 -1.09 12.55 2.79
C VAL A 149 -1.49 13.52 3.90
N ASP A 150 -0.91 14.71 3.88
CA ASP A 150 -1.15 15.79 4.85
C ASP A 150 -1.99 16.92 4.20
N GLU A 151 -2.82 17.60 5.01
CA GLU A 151 -3.80 18.64 4.64
C GLU A 151 -3.21 20.03 4.31
N ALA A 152 -1.88 20.13 4.22
CA ALA A 152 -1.16 21.34 3.83
C ALA A 152 -1.60 22.60 4.62
N ASP A 153 -2.13 23.64 3.96
CA ASP A 153 -2.40 24.95 4.57
C ASP A 153 -3.87 25.39 4.60
N ASN A 154 -4.79 24.63 3.99
CA ASN A 154 -6.20 24.97 3.83
C ASN A 154 -7.17 24.06 4.63
N GLY A 155 -6.64 23.01 5.25
CA GLY A 155 -7.41 21.99 5.97
C GLY A 155 -8.07 20.96 5.03
N THR A 156 -8.66 19.89 5.58
CA THR A 156 -9.08 18.70 4.81
C THR A 156 -10.27 18.82 3.84
N ASN A 157 -10.64 20.00 3.33
CA ASN A 157 -11.87 20.12 2.52
C ASN A 157 -11.67 19.57 1.10
N SER A 158 -12.27 18.40 0.82
CA SER A 158 -12.22 17.73 -0.50
C SER A 158 -10.83 17.25 -0.91
N ASP A 159 -9.97 16.92 0.05
CA ASP A 159 -8.60 16.46 -0.21
C ASP A 159 -8.57 14.96 -0.60
N HIS A 160 -9.32 14.62 -1.65
CA HIS A 160 -9.29 13.29 -2.26
C HIS A 160 -7.98 13.19 -3.04
N ALA A 161 -7.15 12.24 -2.66
CA ALA A 161 -5.77 12.18 -3.07
C ALA A 161 -5.39 10.77 -3.45
N ASP A 162 -4.56 10.66 -4.47
CA ASP A 162 -4.24 9.39 -5.09
C ASP A 162 -2.74 9.08 -5.07
N TRP A 163 -2.42 7.84 -4.74
CA TRP A 163 -1.13 7.22 -4.97
C TRP A 163 -1.19 6.37 -6.25
N GLY A 164 -1.19 7.03 -7.40
CA GLY A 164 -1.24 6.40 -8.72
C GLY A 164 -0.01 5.55 -9.03
N ASN A 165 -0.22 4.32 -9.50
CA ASN A 165 0.85 3.37 -9.87
C ASN A 165 1.89 3.15 -8.75
N ALA A 166 1.47 3.27 -7.49
CA ALA A 166 2.35 3.11 -6.33
C ALA A 166 2.87 1.68 -6.22
N ARG A 167 4.20 1.53 -6.31
CA ARG A 167 4.85 0.23 -6.36
C ARG A 167 6.30 0.27 -5.87
N LEU A 168 6.77 -0.90 -5.47
CA LEU A 168 8.18 -1.16 -5.20
C LEU A 168 8.81 -1.83 -6.40
N VAL A 169 10.05 -1.48 -6.74
CA VAL A 169 10.80 -2.08 -7.85
C VAL A 169 12.17 -2.61 -7.43
N LYS A 170 12.59 -3.71 -8.05
CA LYS A 170 13.94 -4.28 -7.96
C LYS A 170 14.80 -3.60 -9.03
N ARG A 171 16.01 -3.17 -8.68
CA ARG A 171 17.00 -2.70 -9.65
C ARG A 171 18.09 -3.75 -9.79
#